data_AF-A0A939E3E2-F1
#
_entry.id   AF-A0A939E3E2-F1
#
_cell.length_a   1.000
_cell.length_b   1.000
_cell.length_c   1.000
_cell.angle_alpha   90.00
_cell.angle_beta   90.00
_cell.angle_gamma   90.00
#
_symmetry.space_group_name_H-M   'P 1'
#
loop_
_entity.id
_entity.type
_entity.pdbx_description
1 polymer ?
#
loop_
_entity_poly.entity_id
_entity_poly.type
_entity_poly.pdbx_seq_one_letter_code
_entity_poly.pdbx_strand_id
1 'polypeptide(L)'
;MPRPLPGDGAVYFGTREQPGPSWSNGEIFLVRRIGSSAAAKYYVCPGCNQNIPPGVAHIVAWPKEHGHRVEDRRHWHSGCWQRR
;
A
#
# COMPACT_ATOMS: atom_id res chain seq x y z
N MET A 1 25.57 -18.17 -11.99
CA MET A 1 24.13 -18.20 -12.32
C MET A 1 23.39 -17.27 -11.36
N PRO A 2 22.85 -16.13 -11.83
CA PRO A 2 22.14 -15.21 -10.95
C PRO A 2 20.84 -15.87 -10.45
N ARG A 3 20.58 -15.74 -9.14
CA ARG A 3 19.37 -16.22 -8.48
C ARG A 3 18.13 -15.61 -9.17
N PRO A 4 17.13 -16.41 -9.60
CA PRO A 4 15.90 -15.86 -10.15
C PRO A 4 15.24 -14.99 -9.07
N LEU A 5 15.08 -13.70 -9.37
CA LEU A 5 14.28 -12.81 -8.53
C LEU A 5 12.83 -13.32 -8.60
N PRO A 6 12.14 -13.56 -7.48
CA PRO A 6 10.73 -13.90 -7.51
C PRO A 6 9.95 -12.81 -8.25
N GLY A 7 9.14 -13.21 -9.25
CA GLY A 7 8.32 -12.31 -10.08
C GLY A 7 7.29 -11.51 -9.28
N ASP A 8 7.05 -11.92 -8.04
CA ASP A 8 6.29 -11.20 -7.04
C ASP A 8 7.15 -10.11 -6.38
N GLY A 9 7.34 -8.99 -7.09
CA GLY A 9 7.97 -7.78 -6.57
C GLY A 9 7.28 -7.17 -5.32
N ALA A 10 6.25 -7.84 -4.76
CA ALA A 10 5.60 -7.52 -3.50
C ALA A 10 6.37 -8.02 -2.26
N VAL A 11 7.35 -8.93 -2.41
CA VAL A 11 8.04 -9.55 -1.25
C VAL A 11 9.22 -8.70 -0.74
N TYR A 12 9.80 -7.81 -1.56
CA TYR A 12 11.05 -7.12 -1.21
C TYR A 12 10.93 -5.98 -0.18
N PHE A 13 9.71 -5.50 0.12
CA PHE A 13 9.51 -4.47 1.14
C PHE A 13 8.40 -4.94 2.07
N GLY A 14 8.78 -5.65 3.13
CA GLY A 14 7.88 -6.07 4.20
C GLY A 14 7.00 -4.93 4.72
N THR A 15 5.91 -5.30 5.38
CA THR A 15 4.99 -4.32 5.98
C THR A 15 5.73 -3.45 6.99
N ARG A 16 5.72 -2.13 6.78
CA ARG A 16 6.33 -1.14 7.66
C ARG A 16 5.26 -0.47 8.50
N GLU A 17 5.48 -0.37 9.80
CA GLU A 17 4.65 0.44 10.69
C GLU A 17 4.98 1.92 10.49
N GLN A 18 3.96 2.74 10.32
CA GLN A 18 4.07 4.19 10.25
C GLN A 18 2.92 4.81 11.04
N PRO A 19 3.12 6.01 11.65
CA PRO A 19 2.00 6.76 12.19
C PRO A 19 0.98 7.02 11.07
N GLY A 20 -0.28 6.84 11.43
CA GLY A 20 -1.42 7.19 10.63
C GLY A 20 -1.49 8.69 10.36
N PRO A 21 -2.29 9.10 9.37
CA PRO A 21 -2.52 10.51 9.10
C PRO A 21 -3.09 11.23 10.34
N SER A 22 -2.97 12.55 10.38
CA SER A 22 -3.31 13.35 11.57
C SER A 22 -4.77 13.17 12.03
N TRP A 23 -5.68 12.83 11.12
CA TRP A 23 -7.09 12.53 11.43
C TRP A 23 -7.31 11.16 12.09
N SER A 24 -6.32 10.27 12.06
CA SER A 24 -6.35 8.98 12.77
C SER A 24 -5.78 9.08 14.19
N ASN A 25 -5.58 10.29 14.73
CA ASN A 25 -5.16 10.53 16.11
C ASN A 25 -3.89 9.76 16.55
N GLY A 26 -2.93 9.59 15.64
CA GLY A 26 -1.67 8.89 15.92
C GLY A 26 -1.76 7.35 15.90
N GLU A 27 -2.87 6.78 15.43
CA GLU A 27 -3.00 5.33 15.27
C GLU A 27 -1.88 4.78 14.35
N ILE A 28 -1.35 3.60 14.65
CA ILE A 28 -0.28 3.00 13.85
C ILE A 28 -0.89 2.33 12.62
N PHE A 29 -0.41 2.70 11.44
CA PHE A 29 -0.77 2.10 10.17
C PHE A 29 0.34 1.18 9.68
N LEU A 30 -0.07 0.00 9.24
CA LEU A 30 0.76 -0.95 8.55
C LEU A 30 0.75 -0.60 7.06
N VAL A 31 1.95 -0.42 6.50
CA VAL A 31 2.16 0.09 5.16
C VAL A 31 2.97 -0.91 4.36
N ARG A 32 2.43 -1.39 3.25
CA ARG A 32 3.13 -2.28 2.33
C ARG A 32 3.22 -1.65 0.94
N ARG A 33 4.41 -1.68 0.35
CA ARG A 33 4.62 -1.23 -1.03
C ARG A 33 4.31 -2.38 -1.98
N ILE A 34 3.49 -2.10 -2.98
CA ILE A 34 3.13 -3.06 -4.03
C ILE A 34 3.85 -2.62 -5.30
N GLY A 35 4.66 -3.52 -5.85
CA GLY A 35 5.32 -3.32 -7.13
C GLY A 35 4.31 -3.30 -8.29
N SER A 36 4.69 -2.67 -9.39
CA SER A 36 3.89 -2.60 -10.63
C SER A 36 3.42 -3.97 -11.10
N SER A 37 4.28 -4.99 -11.06
CA SER A 37 3.94 -6.36 -11.48
C SER A 37 2.86 -7.03 -10.62
N ALA A 38 2.71 -6.62 -9.36
CA ALA A 38 1.70 -7.16 -8.46
C ALA A 38 0.38 -6.36 -8.49
N ALA A 39 0.36 -5.21 -9.16
CA ALA A 39 -0.83 -4.39 -9.35
C ALA A 39 -1.66 -4.96 -10.53
N ALA A 40 -2.43 -6.02 -10.27
CA ALA A 40 -3.23 -6.68 -11.30
C ALA A 40 -4.66 -6.11 -11.46
N LYS A 41 -5.08 -5.20 -10.57
CA LYS A 41 -6.45 -4.68 -10.50
C LYS A 41 -6.48 -3.17 -10.35
N TYR A 42 -7.61 -2.59 -10.75
CA TYR A 42 -7.92 -1.19 -10.48
C TYR A 42 -8.32 -1.00 -9.03
N TYR A 43 -7.76 0.01 -8.39
CA TYR A 43 -8.13 0.44 -7.05
C TYR A 43 -8.42 1.94 -7.02
N VAL A 44 -9.13 2.43 -6.01
CA VAL A 44 -9.39 3.87 -5.84
C VAL A 44 -8.55 4.40 -4.70
N CYS A 45 -7.79 5.47 -4.95
CA CYS A 45 -7.00 6.14 -3.94
C CYS A 45 -7.89 7.09 -3.12
N PRO A 46 -8.03 6.91 -1.79
CA PRO A 46 -8.88 7.78 -0.96
C PRO A 46 -8.32 9.20 -0.79
N GLY A 47 -7.02 9.42 -1.00
CA GLY A 47 -6.39 10.74 -0.84
C GLY A 47 -6.65 11.71 -2.00
N CYS A 48 -6.83 11.18 -3.22
CA CYS A 48 -7.11 12.00 -4.41
C CYS A 48 -8.40 11.59 -5.14
N ASN A 49 -9.07 10.54 -4.66
CA ASN A 49 -10.25 9.93 -5.27
C ASN A 49 -10.06 9.47 -6.73
N GLN A 50 -8.80 9.24 -7.16
CA GLN A 50 -8.46 8.78 -8.51
C GLN A 50 -8.19 7.28 -8.55
N ASN A 51 -8.39 6.66 -9.71
CA ASN A 51 -8.05 5.27 -9.94
C ASN A 51 -6.54 5.04 -10.02
N ILE A 52 -6.10 3.96 -9.38
CA ILE A 52 -4.77 3.35 -9.49
C ILE A 52 -4.92 2.22 -10.53
N PRO A 53 -4.40 2.38 -11.75
CA PRO A 53 -4.52 1.36 -12.77
C PRO A 53 -3.59 0.16 -12.50
N PRO A 54 -3.87 -1.00 -13.10
CA PRO A 54 -2.97 -2.14 -13.03
C PRO A 54 -1.61 -1.79 -13.67
N GLY A 55 -0.54 -2.39 -13.17
CA GLY A 55 0.83 -2.07 -13.60
C GLY A 55 1.43 -0.84 -12.89
N VAL A 56 0.69 -0.15 -12.01
CA VAL A 56 1.22 1.00 -11.25
C VAL A 56 1.66 0.59 -9.85
N ALA A 57 2.91 0.91 -9.52
CA ALA A 57 3.44 0.74 -8.18
C ALA A 57 2.73 1.68 -7.19
N HIS A 58 2.19 1.10 -6.11
CA HIS A 58 1.35 1.82 -5.17
C HIS A 58 1.56 1.30 -3.74
N ILE A 59 0.86 1.92 -2.79
CA ILE A 59 0.98 1.62 -1.36
C ILE A 59 -0.34 1.07 -0.85
N VAL A 60 -0.27 0.02 -0.06
CA VAL A 60 -1.42 -0.52 0.66
C VAL A 60 -1.23 -0.20 2.14
N ALA A 61 -2.19 0.49 2.73
CA ALA A 61 -2.15 0.90 4.13
C ALA A 61 -3.42 0.49 4.86
N TRP A 62 -3.27 0.01 6.09
CA TRP A 62 -4.37 -0.39 6.96
C TRP A 62 -4.00 -0.13 8.44
N PRO A 63 -4.98 0.13 9.31
CA PRO A 63 -4.73 0.34 10.73
C PRO A 63 -4.22 -0.96 11.39
N LYS A 64 -3.25 -0.85 12.30
CA LYS A 64 -2.66 -2.00 12.99
C LYS A 64 -3.66 -2.65 13.96
N GLU A 65 -4.41 -1.86 14.72
CA GLU A 65 -5.36 -2.38 15.72
C GLU A 65 -6.60 -3.03 15.09
N HIS A 66 -7.14 -2.43 14.03
CA HIS A 66 -8.44 -2.82 13.49
C HIS A 66 -8.37 -3.42 12.08
N GLY A 67 -7.25 -3.26 11.38
CA GLY A 67 -7.10 -3.59 9.94
C GLY A 67 -6.62 -5.00 9.66
N HIS A 68 -7.06 -5.99 10.44
CA HIS A 68 -6.69 -7.39 10.21
C HIS A 68 -7.39 -7.99 8.98
N ARG A 69 -8.48 -7.38 8.51
CA ARG A 69 -9.23 -7.86 7.34
C ARG A 69 -8.68 -7.27 6.05
N VAL A 70 -8.87 -8.03 4.98
CA VAL A 70 -8.46 -7.62 3.63
C VAL A 70 -9.16 -6.34 3.18
N GLU A 71 -10.35 -6.08 3.71
CA GLU A 71 -11.27 -5.04 3.30
C GLU A 71 -10.86 -3.67 3.86
N ASP A 72 -10.17 -3.68 5.01
CA ASP A 72 -9.59 -2.48 5.62
C ASP A 72 -8.34 -1.98 4.89
N ARG A 73 -7.77 -2.81 3.99
CA ARG A 73 -6.59 -2.47 3.20
C ARG A 73 -6.91 -1.44 2.12
N ARG A 74 -6.64 -0.18 2.43
CA ARG A 74 -6.80 0.92 1.48
C ARG A 74 -5.58 1.05 0.59
N HIS A 75 -5.83 1.30 -0.70
CA HIS A 75 -4.79 1.43 -1.72
C HIS A 75 -4.56 2.91 -2.01
N TRP A 76 -3.31 3.33 -2.04
CA TRP A 76 -2.90 4.73 -2.17
C TRP A 76 -1.83 4.84 -3.24
N HIS A 77 -1.85 5.92 -4.02
CA HIS A 77 -0.68 6.29 -4.79
C HIS A 77 0.50 6.56 -3.85
N SER A 78 1.71 6.18 -4.26
CA SER A 78 2.93 6.41 -3.47
C SER A 78 3.10 7.88 -3.07
N GLY A 79 2.81 8.80 -4.00
CA GLY A 79 2.87 10.24 -3.76
C GLY A 79 1.71 10.82 -2.95
N CYS A 80 0.52 10.19 -2.98
CA CYS A 80 -0.61 10.61 -2.14
C CYS A 80 -0.41 10.16 -0.70
N TRP A 81 0.13 8.95 -0.49
CA TRP A 81 0.49 8.48 0.84
C TRP A 81 1.49 9.44 1.48
N GLN A 82 2.59 9.79 0.80
CA GLN A 82 3.60 10.69 1.36
C GLN A 82 3.10 12.11 1.72
N ARG A 83 2.00 12.57 1.11
CA ARG A 83 1.44 13.92 1.29
C ARG A 83 0.24 13.96 2.25
N ARG A 84 -0.08 12.86 2.92
CA ARG A 84 -1.25 12.70 3.80
C ARG A 84 -1.05 13.28 5.20
#